data_AF-A0A7C3W6B2-F1
#
_entry.id   AF-A0A7C3W6B2-F1
#
_cell.length_a   1.000
_cell.length_b   1.000
_cell.length_c   1.000
_cell.angle_alpha   90.00
_cell.angle_beta   90.00
_cell.angle_gamma   90.00
#
_symmetry.space_group_name_H-M   'P 1'
#
loop_
_entity.id
_entity.type
_entity.pdbx_description
1 polymer ?
#
loop_
_entity_poly.entity_id
_entity_poly.type
_entity_poly.pdbx_seq_one_letter_code
_entity_poly.pdbx_strand_id
1 'polypeptide(L)'
;MVIDTKAIARKVALELCEMPSCSSPPKGVDSASLVFPCYRPTGSNGQQRTRVSEAEARILSCLTLDKLKLPFAVEVPTLQRYTFTGKTEMSARTDLVVYSPRSDAPPKLVRSLAIEFKAHNPRVEAIRKELEKLLREQCDALWFHLLRNADSKTVPALMEKFTRAIGGLRDLWNKCTHTLALSVAILEKKFWLYRTLVPTHDPTPDLSIDYVVRRQEIAIRDTRGWDYEDYEDFEDLKPKASSSSPSDHAIGREGEP
;
A
#
# COMPACT_ATOMS: atom_id res chain seq x y z
N MET A 1 -11.00 19.51 -1.82
CA MET A 1 -10.42 18.52 -0.89
C MET A 1 -9.19 17.95 -1.57
N VAL A 2 -8.03 18.01 -0.92
CA VAL A 2 -6.79 17.41 -1.44
C VAL A 2 -6.65 16.04 -0.78
N ILE A 3 -6.50 15.00 -1.59
CA ILE A 3 -6.29 13.63 -1.10
C ILE A 3 -4.81 13.51 -0.73
N ASP A 4 -4.50 13.22 0.53
CA ASP A 4 -3.13 12.94 0.97
C ASP A 4 -2.77 11.49 0.64
N THR A 5 -2.30 11.30 -0.59
CA THR A 5 -1.90 9.98 -1.13
C THR A 5 -0.78 9.34 -0.31
N LYS A 6 0.15 10.13 0.23
CA LYS A 6 1.27 9.62 1.04
C LYS A 6 0.76 9.11 2.39
N ALA A 7 -0.09 9.86 3.08
CA ALA A 7 -0.65 9.44 4.36
C ALA A 7 -1.50 8.16 4.23
N ILE A 8 -2.30 8.04 3.16
CA ILE A 8 -3.08 6.83 2.87
C ILE A 8 -2.13 5.64 2.64
N ALA A 9 -1.15 5.78 1.74
CA ALA A 9 -0.19 4.72 1.44
C ALA A 9 0.60 4.29 2.68
N ARG A 10 1.10 5.25 3.46
CA ARG A 10 1.82 5.01 4.72
C ARG A 10 0.96 4.22 5.70
N LYS A 11 -0.28 4.65 5.93
CA LYS A 11 -1.20 4.01 6.87
C LYS A 11 -1.48 2.56 6.49
N VAL A 12 -1.72 2.30 5.20
CA VAL A 12 -1.95 0.95 4.69
C VAL A 12 -0.68 0.09 4.81
N ALA A 13 0.50 0.62 4.47
CA ALA A 13 1.77 -0.09 4.60
C ALA A 13 2.06 -0.50 6.06
N LEU A 14 1.83 0.42 7.00
CA LEU A 14 1.94 0.18 8.44
C LEU A 14 1.02 -0.93 8.91
N GLU A 15 -0.28 -0.83 8.61
CA GLU A 15 -1.25 -1.85 9.03
C GLU A 15 -0.95 -3.22 8.41
N LEU A 16 -0.41 -3.28 7.19
CA LEU A 16 0.07 -4.52 6.58
C LEU A 16 1.29 -5.12 7.27
N CYS A 17 2.26 -4.30 7.71
CA CYS A 17 3.46 -4.79 8.39
C CYS A 17 3.16 -5.38 9.77
N GLU A 18 2.13 -4.86 10.45
CA GLU A 18 1.66 -5.36 11.74
C GLU A 18 0.56 -6.43 11.63
N MET A 19 0.10 -6.72 10.40
CA MET A 19 -1.02 -7.64 10.23
C MET A 19 -0.60 -9.08 10.57
N PRO A 20 -1.30 -9.74 11.51
CA PRO A 20 -1.00 -11.11 11.91
C PRO A 20 -1.28 -12.09 10.76
N SER A 21 -0.64 -13.25 10.83
CA SER A 21 -0.93 -14.37 9.92
C SER A 21 -1.91 -15.35 10.56
N CYS A 22 -2.64 -16.11 9.74
CA CYS A 22 -3.55 -17.15 10.19
C CYS A 22 -2.89 -18.22 11.09
N SER A 23 -1.58 -18.44 10.92
CA SER A 23 -0.75 -19.36 11.73
C SER A 23 -0.26 -18.74 13.04
N SER A 24 -0.46 -17.44 13.23
CA SER A 24 -0.07 -16.68 14.42
C SER A 24 -1.15 -15.64 14.69
N PRO A 25 -2.39 -16.08 15.00
CA PRO A 25 -3.51 -15.18 15.17
C PRO A 25 -3.23 -14.23 16.35
N PRO A 26 -3.78 -13.03 16.29
CA PRO A 26 -3.51 -12.05 17.31
C PRO A 26 -4.11 -12.48 18.66
N LYS A 27 -3.42 -12.13 19.75
CA LYS A 27 -3.83 -12.49 21.11
C LYS A 27 -4.71 -11.38 21.69
N GLY A 28 -6.02 -11.61 21.80
CA GLY A 28 -6.97 -10.71 22.49
C GLY A 28 -8.19 -10.32 21.65
N VAL A 29 -9.22 -9.79 22.32
CA VAL A 29 -10.51 -9.42 21.70
C VAL A 29 -10.42 -8.11 20.91
N ASP A 30 -9.46 -7.23 21.24
CA ASP A 30 -9.19 -5.96 20.53
C ASP A 30 -8.24 -6.12 19.33
N SER A 31 -8.07 -7.34 18.84
CA SER A 31 -7.14 -7.63 17.77
C SER A 31 -7.71 -7.43 16.37
N ALA A 32 -6.83 -7.15 15.40
CA ALA A 32 -7.21 -6.94 14.01
C ALA A 32 -8.04 -8.11 13.46
N SER A 33 -9.24 -7.81 12.94
CA SER A 33 -10.13 -8.82 12.33
C SER A 33 -9.64 -9.30 10.96
N LEU A 34 -8.67 -8.61 10.36
CA LEU A 34 -8.03 -9.01 9.11
C LEU A 34 -6.69 -9.69 9.41
N VAL A 35 -6.46 -10.85 8.78
CA VAL A 35 -5.24 -11.65 8.90
C VAL A 35 -4.71 -11.98 7.52
N PHE A 36 -3.39 -12.20 7.38
CA PHE A 36 -2.88 -12.84 6.18
C PHE A 36 -3.25 -14.32 6.17
N PRO A 37 -3.90 -14.82 5.09
CA PRO A 37 -4.11 -16.26 4.91
C PRO A 37 -2.78 -17.00 4.81
N CYS A 38 -2.83 -18.33 4.90
CA CYS A 38 -1.65 -19.15 4.75
C CYS A 38 -1.81 -20.14 3.59
N TYR A 39 -0.70 -20.47 2.92
CA TYR A 39 -0.67 -21.57 1.97
C TYR A 39 -0.89 -22.91 2.67
N ARG A 40 -1.25 -23.93 1.89
CA ARG A 40 -1.23 -25.31 2.39
C ARG A 40 0.19 -25.63 2.88
N PRO A 41 0.34 -26.37 4.00
CA PRO A 41 1.64 -26.85 4.45
C PRO A 41 2.36 -27.59 3.32
N THR A 42 3.64 -27.31 3.11
CA THR A 42 4.45 -27.97 2.08
C THR A 42 5.75 -28.49 2.68
N GLY A 43 6.22 -29.65 2.19
CA GLY A 43 7.44 -30.32 2.67
C GLY A 43 7.24 -31.22 3.88
N SER A 44 8.25 -32.03 4.19
CA SER A 44 8.28 -32.99 5.31
C SER A 44 8.12 -32.34 6.68
N ASN A 45 8.41 -31.05 6.80
CA ASN A 45 8.45 -30.33 8.07
C ASN A 45 7.15 -29.57 8.37
N GLY A 46 6.14 -29.67 7.47
CA GLY A 46 4.83 -29.05 7.68
C GLY A 46 4.82 -27.52 7.79
N GLN A 47 5.88 -26.83 7.35
CA GLN A 47 5.95 -25.37 7.49
C GLN A 47 4.84 -24.69 6.69
N GLN A 48 4.01 -23.95 7.41
CA GLN A 48 2.94 -23.15 6.85
C GLN A 48 3.46 -21.74 6.55
N ARG A 49 3.35 -21.32 5.29
CA ARG A 49 3.82 -20.01 4.83
C ARG A 49 2.66 -19.04 4.69
N THR A 50 2.87 -17.80 5.10
CA THR A 50 1.94 -16.69 4.88
C THR A 50 1.76 -16.42 3.39
N ARG A 51 0.51 -16.24 2.96
CA ARG A 51 0.09 -15.85 1.61
C ARG A 51 -0.05 -14.33 1.56
N VAL A 52 0.95 -13.68 0.97
CA VAL A 52 0.91 -12.24 0.69
C VAL A 52 0.19 -12.03 -0.63
N SER A 53 -0.79 -11.13 -0.68
CA SER A 53 -1.50 -10.81 -1.92
C SER A 53 -2.02 -9.37 -1.95
N GLU A 54 -2.50 -8.95 -3.11
CA GLU A 54 -3.11 -7.65 -3.34
C GLU A 54 -4.44 -7.47 -2.56
N ALA A 55 -5.14 -8.58 -2.25
CA ALA A 55 -6.49 -8.55 -1.68
C ALA A 55 -6.55 -7.88 -0.31
N GLU A 56 -5.65 -8.25 0.61
CA GLU A 56 -5.63 -7.69 1.97
C GLU A 56 -5.26 -6.20 1.96
N ALA A 57 -4.35 -5.78 1.08
CA ALA A 57 -4.00 -4.37 0.89
C ALA A 57 -5.18 -3.54 0.38
N ARG A 58 -5.97 -4.11 -0.54
CA ARG A 58 -7.19 -3.48 -1.05
C ARG A 58 -8.21 -3.28 0.07
N ILE A 59 -8.43 -4.31 0.92
CA ILE A 59 -9.35 -4.21 2.07
C ILE A 59 -8.90 -3.12 3.05
N LEU A 60 -7.62 -3.11 3.45
CA LEU A 60 -7.09 -2.08 4.36
C LEU A 60 -7.19 -0.67 3.78
N SER A 61 -7.00 -0.55 2.46
CA SER A 61 -7.20 0.73 1.76
C SER A 61 -8.66 1.17 1.83
N CYS A 62 -9.63 0.29 1.58
CA CYS A 62 -11.05 0.59 1.73
C CYS A 62 -11.40 1.03 3.16
N LEU A 63 -10.89 0.33 4.18
CA LEU A 63 -11.11 0.69 5.59
C LEU A 63 -10.49 2.05 5.94
N THR A 64 -9.30 2.34 5.40
CA THR A 64 -8.63 3.63 5.59
C THR A 64 -9.43 4.76 4.95
N LEU A 65 -9.89 4.58 3.71
CA LEU A 65 -10.68 5.58 2.99
C LEU A 65 -12.06 5.82 3.64
N ASP A 66 -12.72 4.77 4.14
CA ASP A 66 -14.00 4.92 4.86
C ASP A 66 -13.85 5.71 6.17
N LYS A 67 -12.77 5.46 6.93
CA LYS A 67 -12.44 6.24 8.14
C LYS A 67 -12.22 7.71 7.80
N LEU A 68 -11.58 8.00 6.67
CA LEU A 68 -11.36 9.35 6.17
C LEU A 68 -12.59 9.97 5.50
N LYS A 69 -13.70 9.23 5.38
CA LYS A 69 -14.94 9.66 4.70
C LYS A 69 -14.71 10.12 3.26
N LEU A 70 -13.76 9.48 2.57
CA LEU A 70 -13.49 9.70 1.16
C LEU A 70 -14.38 8.76 0.33
N PRO A 71 -15.22 9.25 -0.60
CA PRO A 71 -15.99 8.38 -1.49
C PRO A 71 -15.06 7.57 -2.39
N PHE A 72 -15.29 6.25 -2.49
CA PHE A 72 -14.49 5.38 -3.34
C PHE A 72 -15.33 4.27 -3.98
N ALA A 73 -14.79 3.63 -5.00
CA ALA A 73 -15.33 2.42 -5.60
C ALA A 73 -14.21 1.43 -5.92
N VAL A 74 -14.53 0.13 -5.87
CA VAL A 74 -13.63 -1.01 -6.16
C VAL A 74 -13.91 -1.57 -7.55
N GLU A 75 -12.87 -2.11 -8.19
CA GLU A 75 -12.95 -2.79 -9.50
C GLU A 75 -13.64 -1.91 -10.58
N VAL A 76 -13.20 -0.66 -10.66
CA VAL A 76 -13.85 0.38 -11.44
C VAL A 76 -13.43 0.27 -12.90
N PRO A 77 -14.36 0.18 -13.87
CA PRO A 77 -14.01 0.23 -15.28
C PRO A 77 -13.20 1.48 -15.63
N THR A 78 -12.14 1.34 -16.41
CA THR A 78 -11.37 2.48 -16.92
C THR A 78 -12.23 3.34 -17.86
N LEU A 79 -12.01 4.66 -17.87
CA LEU A 79 -12.68 5.54 -18.82
C LEU A 79 -12.13 5.32 -20.23
N GLN A 80 -10.83 5.05 -20.33
CA GLN A 80 -10.18 4.75 -21.60
C GLN A 80 -10.33 3.27 -21.95
N ARG A 81 -10.10 2.96 -23.23
CA ARG A 81 -10.07 1.59 -23.76
C ARG A 81 -8.63 1.22 -24.12
N TYR A 82 -8.35 -0.08 -24.04
CA TYR A 82 -7.00 -0.63 -24.17
C TYR A 82 -7.05 -1.94 -24.97
N THR A 83 -5.95 -2.26 -25.65
CA THR A 83 -5.73 -3.57 -26.28
C THR A 83 -4.47 -4.19 -25.70
N PHE A 84 -4.63 -4.91 -24.59
CA PHE A 84 -3.51 -5.61 -23.93
C PHE A 84 -3.24 -7.00 -24.51
N THR A 85 -4.25 -7.59 -25.15
CA THR A 85 -4.20 -8.87 -25.87
C THR A 85 -5.21 -8.83 -27.01
N GLY A 86 -4.95 -9.56 -28.10
CA GLY A 86 -5.85 -9.64 -29.25
C GLY A 86 -5.93 -8.33 -30.06
N LYS A 87 -7.07 -8.10 -30.72
CA LYS A 87 -7.30 -6.97 -31.63
C LYS A 87 -8.41 -6.01 -31.17
N THR A 88 -9.15 -6.35 -30.12
CA THR A 88 -10.31 -5.58 -29.67
C THR A 88 -9.92 -4.65 -28.55
N GLU A 89 -10.33 -3.38 -28.66
CA GLU A 89 -10.21 -2.43 -27.56
C GLU A 89 -11.30 -2.68 -26.52
N MET A 90 -10.92 -2.80 -25.26
CA MET A 90 -11.85 -3.02 -24.15
C MET A 90 -11.48 -2.13 -22.97
N SER A 91 -12.47 -1.76 -22.14
CA SER A 91 -12.17 -1.16 -20.85
C SER A 91 -11.47 -2.18 -19.97
N ALA A 92 -10.42 -1.75 -19.29
CA ALA A 92 -9.82 -2.49 -18.19
C ALA A 92 -10.55 -2.14 -16.88
N ARG A 93 -10.02 -2.59 -15.75
CA ARG A 93 -10.54 -2.24 -14.41
C ARG A 93 -9.40 -1.76 -13.55
N THR A 94 -9.61 -0.66 -12.84
CA THR A 94 -8.71 -0.19 -11.79
C THR A 94 -9.17 -0.71 -10.44
N ASP A 95 -8.23 -1.21 -9.65
CA ASP A 95 -8.53 -1.86 -8.38
C ASP A 95 -9.37 -0.98 -7.44
N LEU A 96 -9.01 0.31 -7.33
CA LEU A 96 -9.70 1.26 -6.46
C LEU A 96 -9.64 2.67 -7.06
N VAL A 97 -10.77 3.39 -7.03
CA VAL A 97 -10.83 4.80 -7.43
C VAL A 97 -11.47 5.60 -6.31
N VAL A 98 -10.77 6.65 -5.87
CA VAL A 98 -11.26 7.65 -4.92
C VAL A 98 -11.82 8.84 -5.68
N TYR A 99 -12.94 9.37 -5.21
CA TYR A 99 -13.62 10.49 -5.80
C TYR A 99 -13.58 11.71 -4.89
N SER A 100 -13.48 12.89 -5.49
CA SER A 100 -13.71 14.15 -4.80
C SER A 100 -14.96 14.84 -5.34
N PRO A 101 -15.67 15.62 -4.49
CA PRO A 101 -16.72 16.49 -4.99
C PRO A 101 -16.11 17.57 -5.87
N ARG A 102 -16.69 17.77 -7.05
CA ARG A 102 -16.47 18.95 -7.87
C ARG A 102 -17.52 19.99 -7.48
N SER A 103 -17.13 21.25 -7.42
CA SER A 103 -18.00 22.37 -7.03
C SER A 103 -18.97 22.81 -8.15
N ASP A 104 -19.37 21.90 -9.04
CA ASP A 104 -20.36 22.15 -10.08
C ASP A 104 -21.81 22.06 -9.54
N ALA A 105 -22.75 22.62 -10.31
CA ALA A 105 -24.19 22.49 -10.06
C ALA A 105 -24.84 21.68 -11.18
N PRO A 106 -25.47 20.51 -10.91
CA PRO A 106 -25.52 19.80 -9.63
C PRO A 106 -24.13 19.24 -9.23
N PRO A 107 -23.84 19.03 -7.92
CA PRO A 107 -22.57 18.48 -7.46
C PRO A 107 -22.30 17.12 -8.08
N LYS A 108 -21.12 16.93 -8.67
CA LYS A 108 -20.69 15.64 -9.22
C LYS A 108 -19.43 15.13 -8.53
N LEU A 109 -19.37 13.82 -8.37
CA LEU A 109 -18.14 13.14 -7.99
C LEU A 109 -17.26 12.96 -9.24
N VAL A 110 -16.00 13.33 -9.11
CA VAL A 110 -14.98 13.12 -10.15
C VAL A 110 -13.86 12.25 -9.61
N ARG A 111 -13.29 11.40 -10.47
CA ARG A 111 -12.13 10.57 -10.11
C ARG A 111 -10.98 11.50 -9.70
N SER A 112 -10.38 11.25 -8.55
CA SER A 112 -9.29 12.07 -8.03
C SER A 112 -8.03 11.27 -7.77
N LEU A 113 -8.17 10.00 -7.37
CA LEU A 113 -7.04 9.11 -7.20
C LEU A 113 -7.40 7.71 -7.71
N ALA A 114 -6.60 7.17 -8.63
CA ALA A 114 -6.65 5.79 -9.08
C ALA A 114 -5.55 4.99 -8.37
N ILE A 115 -5.89 3.84 -7.79
CA ILE A 115 -4.95 3.01 -7.05
C ILE A 115 -4.91 1.62 -7.68
N GLU A 116 -3.72 1.13 -8.00
CA GLU A 116 -3.46 -0.25 -8.42
C GLU A 116 -2.58 -0.95 -7.39
N PHE A 117 -2.94 -2.18 -7.03
CA PHE A 117 -2.18 -3.00 -6.10
C PHE A 117 -1.38 -4.04 -6.87
N LYS A 118 -0.14 -4.25 -6.43
CA LYS A 118 0.68 -5.36 -6.94
C LYS A 118 1.40 -6.09 -5.83
N ALA A 119 1.43 -7.41 -5.89
CA ALA A 119 2.24 -8.22 -5.00
C ALA A 119 3.38 -8.93 -5.72
N HIS A 120 4.42 -9.28 -4.96
CA HIS A 120 5.56 -10.10 -5.37
C HIS A 120 6.45 -9.41 -6.40
N ASN A 121 6.93 -10.15 -7.41
CA ASN A 121 7.88 -9.65 -8.38
C ASN A 121 7.31 -9.83 -9.80
N PRO A 122 6.37 -8.97 -10.24
CA PRO A 122 5.71 -9.09 -11.54
C PRO A 122 6.71 -8.97 -12.70
N ARG A 123 6.31 -9.43 -13.89
CA ARG A 123 7.08 -9.20 -15.12
C ARG A 123 6.94 -7.74 -15.56
N VAL A 124 7.93 -7.22 -16.29
CA VAL A 124 7.93 -5.85 -16.85
C VAL A 124 6.62 -5.56 -17.59
N GLU A 125 6.15 -6.50 -18.41
CA GLU A 125 4.93 -6.30 -19.19
C GLU A 125 3.66 -6.16 -18.33
N ALA A 126 3.61 -6.83 -17.17
CA ALA A 126 2.51 -6.63 -16.23
C ALA A 126 2.58 -5.24 -15.60
N ILE A 127 3.78 -4.76 -15.27
CA ILE A 127 3.97 -3.38 -14.78
C ILE A 127 3.56 -2.37 -15.86
N ARG A 128 4.03 -2.56 -17.09
CA ARG A 128 3.74 -1.68 -18.22
C ARG A 128 2.24 -1.53 -18.46
N LYS A 129 1.47 -2.62 -18.47
CA LYS A 129 0.01 -2.58 -18.69
C LYS A 129 -0.72 -1.78 -17.63
N GLU A 130 -0.38 -1.99 -16.36
CA GLU A 130 -1.00 -1.26 -15.25
C GLU A 130 -0.57 0.22 -15.22
N LEU A 131 0.70 0.52 -15.51
CA LEU A 131 1.16 1.91 -15.68
C LEU A 131 0.46 2.61 -16.85
N GLU A 132 0.27 1.91 -17.98
CA GLU A 132 -0.45 2.46 -19.12
C GLU A 132 -1.88 2.86 -18.75
N LYS A 133 -2.56 2.07 -17.92
CA LYS A 133 -3.87 2.46 -17.37
C LYS A 133 -3.76 3.74 -16.55
N LEU A 134 -2.89 3.74 -15.54
CA LEU A 134 -2.75 4.86 -14.60
C LEU A 134 -2.37 6.17 -15.29
N LEU A 135 -1.51 6.12 -16.31
CA LEU A 135 -1.07 7.31 -17.05
C LEU A 135 -2.11 7.83 -18.04
N ARG A 136 -3.04 7.00 -18.51
CA ARG A 136 -4.12 7.43 -19.43
C ARG A 136 -5.35 7.96 -18.70
N GLU A 137 -5.59 7.53 -17.47
CA GLU A 137 -6.69 8.06 -16.66
C GLU A 137 -6.33 9.47 -16.17
N GLN A 138 -7.24 10.44 -16.32
CA GLN A 138 -6.98 11.87 -16.07
C GLN A 138 -7.14 12.25 -14.58
N CYS A 139 -6.53 11.47 -13.67
CA CYS A 139 -6.49 11.74 -12.24
C CYS A 139 -5.20 11.21 -11.63
N ASP A 140 -4.82 11.72 -10.45
CA ASP A 140 -3.62 11.24 -9.75
C ASP A 140 -3.66 9.72 -9.56
N ALA A 141 -2.48 9.12 -9.52
CA ALA A 141 -2.31 7.68 -9.48
C ALA A 141 -1.44 7.22 -8.31
N LEU A 142 -1.78 6.09 -7.72
CA LEU A 142 -0.96 5.37 -6.75
C LEU A 142 -0.74 3.94 -7.21
N TRP A 143 0.51 3.58 -7.43
CA TRP A 143 0.93 2.18 -7.45
C TRP A 143 1.29 1.75 -6.04
N PHE A 144 0.56 0.78 -5.48
CA PHE A 144 0.88 0.21 -4.17
C PHE A 144 1.44 -1.21 -4.31
N HIS A 145 2.72 -1.40 -3.99
CA HIS A 145 3.44 -2.65 -4.15
C HIS A 145 3.66 -3.35 -2.80
N LEU A 146 3.39 -4.66 -2.75
CA LEU A 146 3.67 -5.52 -1.59
C LEU A 146 4.76 -6.52 -1.89
N LEU A 147 5.81 -6.49 -1.07
CA LEU A 147 6.85 -7.49 -1.04
C LEU A 147 6.80 -8.21 0.30
N ARG A 148 6.84 -9.54 0.27
CA ARG A 148 6.94 -10.33 1.51
C ARG A 148 8.24 -9.99 2.26
N ASN A 149 9.35 -9.94 1.53
CA ASN A 149 10.68 -9.67 2.05
C ASN A 149 11.53 -9.06 0.93
N ALA A 150 12.69 -8.49 1.28
CA ALA A 150 13.68 -7.98 0.35
C ALA A 150 15.11 -8.33 0.80
N ASP A 151 15.91 -8.74 -0.18
CA ASP A 151 17.37 -8.75 -0.11
C ASP A 151 17.96 -7.51 -0.84
N SER A 152 19.27 -7.43 -0.96
CA SER A 152 19.96 -6.32 -1.63
C SER A 152 19.68 -6.19 -3.13
N LYS A 153 19.03 -7.19 -3.74
CA LYS A 153 18.69 -7.19 -5.17
C LYS A 153 17.20 -7.02 -5.43
N THR A 154 16.36 -7.20 -4.41
CA THR A 154 14.90 -7.23 -4.57
C THR A 154 14.33 -5.89 -5.02
N VAL A 155 14.61 -4.80 -4.28
CA VAL A 155 14.11 -3.46 -4.64
C VAL A 155 14.77 -2.95 -5.92
N PRO A 156 16.10 -3.08 -6.15
CA PRO A 156 16.74 -2.63 -7.39
C PRO A 156 16.17 -3.35 -8.62
N ALA A 157 15.95 -4.67 -8.53
CA ALA A 157 15.35 -5.41 -9.63
C ALA A 157 13.90 -4.98 -9.89
N LEU A 158 13.15 -4.59 -8.86
CA LEU A 158 11.80 -4.03 -9.04
C LEU A 158 11.87 -2.66 -9.73
N MET A 159 12.75 -1.76 -9.27
CA MET A 159 12.90 -0.41 -9.82
C MET A 159 13.40 -0.45 -11.28
N GLU A 160 14.31 -1.37 -11.62
CA GLU A 160 14.73 -1.58 -13.01
C GLU A 160 13.54 -1.96 -13.90
N LYS A 161 12.62 -2.78 -13.42
CA LYS A 161 11.41 -3.14 -14.17
C LYS A 161 10.48 -1.94 -14.36
N PHE A 162 10.35 -1.07 -13.36
CA PHE A 162 9.62 0.19 -13.51
C PHE A 162 10.30 1.10 -14.53
N THR A 163 11.62 1.31 -14.44
CA THR A 163 12.37 2.11 -15.42
C THR A 163 12.17 1.60 -16.84
N ARG A 164 12.22 0.27 -17.05
CA ARG A 164 11.97 -0.35 -18.37
C ARG A 164 10.52 -0.17 -18.82
N ALA A 165 9.55 -0.32 -17.92
CA ALA A 165 8.13 -0.13 -18.24
C ALA A 165 7.82 1.33 -18.61
N ILE A 166 8.35 2.30 -17.86
CA ILE A 166 8.25 3.73 -18.13
C ILE A 166 8.92 4.05 -19.47
N GLY A 167 10.11 3.51 -19.74
CA GLY A 167 10.80 3.68 -21.02
C GLY A 167 9.97 3.20 -22.22
N GLY A 168 9.22 2.10 -22.06
CA GLY A 168 8.27 1.61 -23.07
C GLY A 168 6.98 2.43 -23.21
N LEU A 169 6.73 3.39 -22.30
CA LEU A 169 5.56 4.28 -22.28
C LEU A 169 5.96 5.75 -22.39
N ARG A 170 7.18 6.05 -22.85
CA ARG A 170 7.77 7.39 -22.79
C ARG A 170 6.90 8.51 -23.36
N ASP A 171 6.23 8.26 -24.49
CA ASP A 171 5.36 9.26 -25.11
C ASP A 171 4.12 9.57 -24.25
N LEU A 172 3.57 8.54 -23.60
CA LEU A 172 2.44 8.70 -22.69
C LEU A 172 2.89 9.37 -21.38
N TRP A 173 4.04 8.94 -20.85
CA TRP A 173 4.68 9.51 -19.66
C TRP A 173 4.88 11.03 -19.82
N ASN A 174 5.50 11.47 -20.92
CA ASN A 174 5.78 12.89 -21.16
C ASN A 174 4.52 13.75 -21.37
N LYS A 175 3.37 13.13 -21.65
CA LYS A 175 2.08 13.82 -21.82
C LYS A 175 1.20 13.77 -20.57
N CYS A 176 1.58 12.96 -19.57
CA CYS A 176 0.82 12.76 -18.34
C CYS A 176 0.97 13.98 -17.43
N THR A 177 -0.14 14.70 -17.18
CA THR A 177 -0.14 15.95 -16.42
C THR A 177 -0.45 15.77 -14.94
N HIS A 178 -0.86 14.57 -14.53
CA HIS A 178 -1.13 14.22 -13.13
C HIS A 178 0.05 13.49 -12.50
N THR A 179 -0.01 13.29 -11.19
CA THR A 179 1.07 12.63 -10.45
C THR A 179 0.93 11.11 -10.47
N LEU A 180 2.07 10.42 -10.39
CA LEU A 180 2.15 9.00 -10.11
C LEU A 180 2.96 8.79 -8.84
N ALA A 181 2.31 8.31 -7.78
CA ALA A 181 2.97 7.87 -6.57
C ALA A 181 3.32 6.37 -6.68
N LEU A 182 4.54 6.03 -6.27
CA LEU A 182 5.00 4.66 -6.06
C LEU A 182 5.12 4.42 -4.56
N SER A 183 4.45 3.39 -4.05
CA SER A 183 4.55 2.93 -2.66
C SER A 183 4.99 1.48 -2.65
N VAL A 184 5.95 1.11 -1.80
CA VAL A 184 6.42 -0.27 -1.63
C VAL A 184 6.44 -0.61 -0.15
N ALA A 185 5.66 -1.60 0.26
CA ALA A 185 5.70 -2.17 1.61
C ALA A 185 6.46 -3.50 1.60
N ILE A 186 7.43 -3.65 2.50
CA ILE A 186 8.28 -4.85 2.65
C ILE A 186 8.01 -5.45 4.03
N LEU A 187 7.17 -6.49 4.07
CA LEU A 187 6.50 -6.93 5.30
C LEU A 187 7.44 -7.53 6.34
N GLU A 188 8.27 -8.51 5.98
CA GLU A 188 9.20 -9.16 6.92
C GLU A 188 10.31 -8.23 7.43
N LYS A 189 10.58 -7.15 6.69
CA LYS A 189 11.55 -6.11 7.06
C LYS A 189 10.89 -4.92 7.76
N LYS A 190 9.56 -4.94 7.90
CA LYS A 190 8.78 -3.83 8.44
C LYS A 190 9.21 -2.48 7.85
N PHE A 191 9.32 -2.42 6.53
CA PHE A 191 9.92 -1.29 5.85
C PHE A 191 9.01 -0.75 4.74
N TRP A 192 8.99 0.56 4.55
CA TRP A 192 8.18 1.23 3.54
C TRP A 192 9.00 2.24 2.74
N LEU A 193 8.72 2.30 1.44
CA LEU A 193 9.24 3.28 0.51
C LEU A 193 8.10 4.01 -0.18
N TYR A 194 8.27 5.31 -0.39
CA TYR A 194 7.32 6.14 -1.11
C TYR A 194 8.00 7.19 -1.95
N ARG A 195 7.48 7.44 -3.15
CA ARG A 195 7.91 8.57 -3.97
C ARG A 195 6.78 9.04 -4.88
N THR A 196 6.59 10.35 -4.95
CA THR A 196 5.72 10.98 -5.94
C THR A 196 6.55 11.38 -7.16
N LEU A 197 6.08 10.98 -8.34
CA LEU A 197 6.66 11.34 -9.62
C LEU A 197 5.70 12.30 -10.34
N VAL A 198 6.27 13.29 -11.01
CA VAL A 198 5.52 14.17 -11.92
C VAL A 198 6.06 13.94 -13.32
N PRO A 199 5.39 13.09 -14.14
CA PRO A 199 5.94 12.60 -15.40
C PRO A 199 6.44 13.68 -16.36
N THR A 200 5.73 14.80 -16.46
CA THR A 200 6.11 15.95 -17.30
C THR A 200 7.34 16.70 -16.81
N HIS A 201 7.67 16.66 -15.52
CA HIS A 201 8.85 17.29 -14.95
C HIS A 201 10.03 16.35 -14.80
N ASP A 202 9.79 15.03 -14.88
CA ASP A 202 10.80 13.99 -14.77
C ASP A 202 10.66 12.97 -15.91
N PRO A 203 11.12 13.30 -17.13
CA PRO A 203 10.93 12.45 -18.31
C PRO A 203 11.73 11.15 -18.27
N THR A 204 12.69 11.05 -17.35
CA THR A 204 13.55 9.88 -17.13
C THR A 204 13.84 9.75 -15.63
N PRO A 205 12.86 9.31 -14.82
CA PRO A 205 13.01 9.28 -13.37
C PRO A 205 14.11 8.30 -12.97
N ASP A 206 15.09 8.78 -12.20
CA ASP A 206 16.04 7.91 -11.52
C ASP A 206 15.34 7.27 -10.33
N LEU A 207 14.88 6.02 -10.50
CA LEU A 207 14.22 5.24 -9.46
C LEU A 207 15.20 4.42 -8.61
N SER A 208 16.51 4.57 -8.81
CA SER A 208 17.50 3.85 -8.02
C SER A 208 17.44 4.25 -6.54
N ILE A 209 17.86 3.31 -5.69
CA ILE A 209 17.95 3.48 -4.25
C ILE A 209 19.17 2.71 -3.75
N ASP A 210 20.01 3.33 -2.92
CA ASP A 210 21.15 2.65 -2.30
C ASP A 210 20.80 2.28 -0.86
N TYR A 211 20.80 0.98 -0.58
CA TYR A 211 20.50 0.44 0.73
C TYR A 211 21.29 -0.83 1.01
N VAL A 212 21.39 -1.15 2.30
CA VAL A 212 21.98 -2.38 2.79
C VAL A 212 20.92 -3.17 3.52
N VAL A 213 20.87 -4.47 3.25
CA VAL A 213 20.04 -5.39 4.02
C VAL A 213 20.86 -5.98 5.15
N ARG A 214 20.38 -5.78 6.38
CA ARG A 214 20.82 -6.51 7.57
C ARG A 214 19.76 -7.57 7.89
N ARG A 215 20.01 -8.43 8.89
CA ARG A 215 19.17 -9.62 9.15
C ARG A 215 17.67 -9.31 9.15
N GLN A 216 17.23 -8.29 9.90
CA GLN A 216 15.83 -7.88 9.96
C GLN A 216 15.58 -6.47 9.43
N GLU A 217 16.62 -5.66 9.27
CA GLU A 217 16.49 -4.25 8.88
C GLU A 217 16.91 -3.96 7.43
N ILE A 218 16.42 -2.83 6.91
CA ILE A 218 16.91 -2.18 5.70
C ILE A 218 17.48 -0.81 6.08
N ALA A 219 18.78 -0.62 5.90
CA ALA A 219 19.44 0.66 6.13
C ALA A 219 19.62 1.41 4.81
N ILE A 220 18.96 2.55 4.65
CA ILE A 220 19.13 3.44 3.49
C ILE A 220 20.47 4.19 3.62
N ARG A 221 21.24 4.22 2.53
CA ARG A 221 22.47 5.02 2.41
C ARG A 221 22.21 6.32 1.67
N ASP A 222 21.40 6.25 0.63
CA ASP A 222 21.00 7.39 -0.20
C ASP A 222 19.58 7.17 -0.67
N THR A 223 18.71 8.13 -0.32
CA THR A 223 17.29 8.06 -0.63
C THR A 223 16.98 8.36 -2.08
N ARG A 224 17.80 9.15 -2.78
CA ARG A 224 17.54 9.58 -4.18
C ARG A 224 16.10 10.04 -4.42
N GLY A 225 15.54 10.79 -3.47
CA GLY A 225 14.18 11.33 -3.54
C GLY A 225 13.07 10.37 -3.09
N TRP A 226 13.41 9.21 -2.53
CA TRP A 226 12.48 8.33 -1.84
C TRP A 226 12.27 8.77 -0.39
N ASP A 227 11.02 8.87 0.02
CA ASP A 227 10.65 8.80 1.43
C ASP A 227 10.72 7.35 1.89
N TYR A 228 11.09 7.13 3.16
CA TYR A 228 11.11 5.78 3.72
C TYR A 228 10.86 5.79 5.23
N GLU A 229 10.39 4.66 5.74
CA GLU A 229 10.24 4.41 7.17
C GLU A 229 10.59 2.95 7.49
N ASP A 230 11.30 2.77 8.61
CA ASP A 230 11.53 1.48 9.26
C ASP A 230 10.61 1.42 10.49
N TYR A 231 9.89 0.31 10.67
CA TYR A 231 8.83 0.20 11.68
C TYR A 231 9.24 -0.62 12.92
N GLU A 232 10.55 -0.77 13.19
CA GLU A 232 11.04 -1.32 14.46
C GLU A 232 10.82 -0.39 15.69
N ASP A 233 10.63 0.93 15.49
CA ASP A 233 10.53 1.93 16.58
C ASP A 233 9.14 2.09 17.24
N PHE A 234 8.17 1.21 17.00
CA PHE A 234 6.78 1.40 17.47
C PHE A 234 6.46 0.91 18.90
N GLU A 235 7.42 0.30 19.62
CA GLU A 235 7.17 -0.08 21.02
C GLU A 235 7.01 1.15 21.95
N ASP A 236 7.52 2.32 21.58
CA ASP A 236 7.47 3.55 22.39
C ASP A 236 6.18 4.37 22.26
N LEU A 237 5.23 3.97 21.39
CA LEU A 237 3.95 4.67 21.19
C LEU A 237 2.75 3.96 21.82
N LYS A 238 2.95 2.88 22.58
CA LYS A 238 1.89 2.39 23.46
C LYS A 238 1.64 3.45 24.54
N PRO A 239 0.41 3.96 24.72
CA PRO A 239 0.11 4.80 25.88
C PRO A 239 0.51 4.02 27.13
N LYS A 240 1.39 4.59 27.95
CA LYS A 240 1.69 4.06 29.28
C LYS A 240 0.35 3.84 29.96
N ALA A 241 -0.01 2.57 30.20
CA ALA A 241 -1.15 2.24 31.02
C ALA A 241 -1.00 3.03 32.32
N SER A 242 -1.92 3.97 32.56
CA SER A 242 -1.99 4.70 33.81
C SER A 242 -2.18 3.66 34.91
N SER A 243 -1.14 3.43 35.70
CA SER A 243 -1.23 2.66 36.93
C SER A 243 -2.08 3.44 37.92
N SER A 244 -3.40 3.30 37.84
CA SER A 244 -4.28 3.57 38.97
C SER A 244 -4.38 2.29 39.78
N SER A 245 -3.63 2.24 40.88
CA SER A 245 -3.75 1.24 41.92
C SER A 245 -5.21 1.21 42.44
N PRO A 246 -5.79 0.04 42.72
CA PRO A 246 -7.06 -0.02 43.43
C PRO A 246 -6.80 0.32 44.90
N SER A 247 -7.41 1.39 45.39
CA SER A 247 -7.52 1.63 46.83
C SER A 247 -8.56 0.67 47.39
N ASP A 248 -8.10 -0.29 48.19
CA ASP A 248 -8.92 -1.04 49.12
C ASP A 248 -9.75 -0.08 49.99
N HIS A 249 -11.07 -0.20 49.93
CA HIS A 249 -11.92 0.28 51.01
C HIS A 249 -12.76 -0.86 51.56
N ALA A 250 -12.62 -0.98 52.88
CA ALA A 250 -13.02 -2.08 53.71
C ALA A 250 -14.54 -2.17 53.90
N ILE A 251 -14.94 -3.42 54.12
CA ILE A 251 -16.25 -3.89 54.56
C ILE A 251 -16.58 -3.26 55.92
N GLY A 252 -17.61 -2.42 55.96
CA GLY A 252 -18.28 -2.00 57.19
C GLY A 252 -19.58 -2.79 57.37
N ARG A 253 -19.61 -3.67 58.37
CA ARG A 253 -20.83 -4.25 58.94
C ARG A 253 -21.51 -3.18 59.78
N GLU A 254 -22.78 -2.92 59.56
CA GLU A 254 -23.68 -2.37 60.59
C GLU A 254 -24.89 -3.27 60.71
N GLY A 255 -25.13 -3.74 61.93
CA GLY A 255 -26.35 -4.42 62.33
C GLY A 255 -27.35 -3.42 62.91
N GLU A 256 -28.63 -3.71 62.66
CA GLU A 256 -29.81 -3.65 63.55
C GLU A 256 -30.02 -2.43 64.48
N PRO A 257 -31.29 -2.02 64.66
CA PRO A 257 -32.35 -2.85 65.25
C PRO A 257 -33.47 -3.29 64.30
#